data_AF-A0A7W8NWA8-F1
#
_entry.id   AF-A0A7W8NWA8-F1
#
_cell.length_a   1.000
_cell.length_b   1.000
_cell.length_c   1.000
_cell.angle_alpha   90.00
_cell.angle_beta   90.00
_cell.angle_gamma   90.00
#
_symmetry.space_group_name_H-M   'P 1'
#
loop_
_entity.id
_entity.type
_entity.pdbx_description
1 polymer ?
#
loop_
_entity_poly.entity_id
_entity_poly.type
_entity_poly.pdbx_seq_one_letter_code
_entity_poly.pdbx_strand_id
1 'polypeptide(L)' 'MMATPAELDEIEYYLLLAEFDLLWSRRPLPGDRQRMDQMMRLIEAFEAMRRIASSA' A
#
# COMPACT_ATOMS: atom_id res chain seq x y z
N MET A 1 -6.64 9.68 -9.33
CA MET A 1 -6.53 10.36 -8.02
C MET A 1 -5.46 9.62 -7.22
N MET A 2 -4.42 10.31 -6.76
CA MET A 2 -3.45 9.74 -5.82
C MET A 2 -4.06 9.87 -4.43
N ALA A 3 -4.42 8.76 -3.79
CA ALA A 3 -5.00 8.76 -2.46
C ALA A 3 -4.03 9.47 -1.49
N THR A 4 -4.52 10.47 -0.77
CA THR A 4 -3.77 11.03 0.35
C THR A 4 -3.72 10.00 1.48
N PRO A 5 -2.66 9.96 2.31
CA PRO A 5 -2.48 8.96 3.36
C PRO A 5 -3.59 8.88 4.43
N ALA A 6 -4.60 9.73 4.34
CA ALA A 6 -5.55 10.01 5.42
C ALA A 6 -6.67 8.97 5.56
N GLU A 7 -6.95 8.11 4.58
CA GLU A 7 -7.94 7.05 4.73
C GLU A 7 -7.82 6.11 3.52
N LEU A 8 -6.86 5.18 3.60
CA LEU A 8 -6.98 3.98 2.77
C LEU A 8 -8.12 3.17 3.39
N ASP A 9 -9.17 2.87 2.64
CA ASP A 9 -10.18 1.92 3.09
C ASP A 9 -9.73 0.46 2.89
N GLU A 10 -10.49 -0.51 3.44
CA GLU A 10 -10.09 -1.92 3.37
C GLU A 10 -10.07 -2.47 1.93
N ILE A 11 -10.95 -1.97 1.04
CA ILE A 11 -10.97 -2.37 -0.37
C ILE A 11 -9.75 -1.80 -1.08
N GLU A 12 -9.46 -0.52 -0.87
CA GLU A 12 -8.26 0.14 -1.41
C GLU A 12 -6.98 -0.54 -0.93
N TYR A 13 -6.95 -1.02 0.32
CA TYR A 13 -5.81 -1.76 0.86
C TYR A 13 -5.61 -3.08 0.11
N TYR A 14 -6.67 -3.84 -0.12
CA TYR A 14 -6.57 -5.09 -0.88
C TYR A 14 -6.19 -4.87 -2.35
N LEU A 15 -6.69 -3.79 -2.97
CA LEU A 15 -6.28 -3.41 -4.33
C LEU A 15 -4.81 -3.00 -4.37
N LEU A 16 -4.34 -2.26 -3.37
CA LEU A 16 -2.95 -1.83 -3.23
C LEU A 16 -2.02 -3.04 -3.06
N LEU A 17 -2.39 -4.03 -2.25
CA LEU A 17 -1.66 -5.29 -2.11
C LEU A 17 -1.59 -6.06 -3.43
N ALA A 18 -2.72 -6.23 -4.11
CA ALA A 18 -2.77 -6.92 -5.40
C ALA A 18 -1.89 -6.23 -6.46
N GLU A 19 -1.89 -4.89 -6.49
CA GLU A 19 -1.01 -4.14 -7.36
C GLU A 19 0.47 -4.29 -6.96
N PHE A 20 0.77 -4.30 -5.66
CA PHE A 20 2.14 -4.48 -5.17
C PHE A 20 2.69 -5.86 -5.57
N ASP A 21 1.90 -6.92 -5.39
CA ASP A 21 2.25 -8.28 -5.78
C ASP A 21 2.51 -8.39 -7.28
N LEU A 22 1.66 -7.75 -8.10
CA LEU A 22 1.85 -7.71 -9.55
C LEU A 22 3.17 -7.03 -9.92
N LEU A 23 3.49 -5.89 -9.29
CA LEU A 23 4.74 -5.16 -9.52
C LEU A 23 5.96 -5.95 -9.05
N TRP A 24 5.85 -6.69 -7.95
CA TRP A 24 6.92 -7.54 -7.42
C TRP A 24 7.19 -8.76 -8.31
N SER A 25 6.15 -9.33 -8.92
CA SER A 25 6.25 -10.55 -9.74
C SER A 25 6.91 -10.34 -11.11
N ARG A 26 7.04 -9.09 -11.57
CA ARG A 26 7.54 -8.74 -12.91
C ARG A 26 8.95 -8.17 -12.87
N ARG A 27 9.60 -8.11 -14.04
CA ARG A 27 10.87 -7.40 -14.20
C ARG A 27 10.65 -5.90 -13.90
N PRO A 28 11.40 -5.29 -12.97
CA PRO A 28 11.21 -3.89 -12.60
C PRO A 28 11.48 -2.96 -13.79
N LEU A 29 10.54 -2.06 -14.06
CA LEU A 29 10.70 -0.95 -14.99
C LEU A 29 11.27 0.29 -14.27
N PRO A 30 11.86 1.24 -14.99
CA PRO A 30 12.26 2.52 -14.41
C PRO A 30 11.07 3.19 -13.73
N GLY A 31 11.21 3.54 -12.45
CA GLY A 31 10.14 4.12 -11.63
C GLY A 31 9.30 3.11 -10.83
N ASP A 32 9.38 1.81 -11.13
CA ASP A 32 8.66 0.78 -10.36
C ASP A 32 9.14 0.79 -8.90
N ARG A 33 10.45 0.88 -8.65
CA ARG A 33 10.97 0.93 -7.26
C ARG A 33 10.39 2.09 -6.46
N GLN A 34 10.36 3.29 -7.02
CA GLN A 34 9.80 4.46 -6.34
C GLN A 34 8.30 4.28 -6.07
N ARG A 35 7.56 3.68 -7.01
CA ARG A 35 6.13 3.36 -6.82
C ARG A 35 5.96 2.32 -5.70
N MET A 36 6.75 1.25 -5.71
CA MET A 36 6.72 0.21 -4.69
C MET A 36 7.06 0.75 -3.30
N ASP A 37 8.05 1.65 -3.19
CA ASP A 37 8.40 2.33 -1.94
C ASP A 37 7.23 3.17 -1.40
N GLN A 38 6.47 3.83 -2.29
CA GLN A 38 5.27 4.59 -1.91
C GLN A 38 4.14 3.66 -1.45
N MET A 39 3.92 2.55 -2.18
CA MET A 39 2.89 1.56 -1.83
C MET A 39 3.20 0.91 -0.48
N MET A 40 4.47 0.58 -0.21
CA MET A 40 4.89 0.00 1.05
C MET A 40 4.59 0.92 2.24
N ARG A 41 4.88 2.23 2.11
CA ARG A 41 4.54 3.21 3.16
C ARG A 41 3.04 3.30 3.42
N LEU A 42 2.22 3.19 2.38
CA LEU A 42 0.76 3.22 2.51
C LEU A 42 0.22 1.95 3.21
N ILE A 43 0.77 0.78 2.85
CA ILE A 43 0.47 -0.51 3.50
C ILE A 43 0.84 -0.45 5.00
N GLU A 44 2.06 -0.02 5.32
CA GLU A 44 2.55 0.09 6.70
C GLU A 44 1.69 1.05 7.54
N ALA A 45 1.32 2.20 6.98
CA ALA A 45 0.48 3.18 7.67
C ALA A 45 -0.90 2.61 8.00
N PHE A 46 -1.54 1.93 7.04
CA PHE A 46 -2.86 1.32 7.24
C PHE A 46 -2.82 0.18 8.26
N GLU A 47 -1.82 -0.70 8.20
CA GLU A 47 -1.66 -1.80 9.15
C GLU A 47 -1.39 -1.31 10.58
N ALA A 48 -0.63 -0.23 10.74
CA ALA A 48 -0.42 0.40 12.03
C ALA A 48 -1.72 0.95 12.61
N MET A 49 -2.54 1.63 11.81
CA MET A 49 -3.86 2.12 12.23
C MET A 49 -4.79 0.97 12.67
N ARG A 50 -4.86 -0.12 11.90
CA ARG A 50 -5.65 -1.32 12.27
C ARG A 50 -5.15 -1.97 13.56
N ARG A 51 -3.84 -2.05 13.77
CA ARG A 51 -3.26 -2.61 15.00
C ARG A 51 -3.65 -1.78 16.22
N ILE A 52 -3.62 -0.45 16.10
CA ILE A 52 -4.05 0.44 17.18
C ILE A 52 -5.54 0.25 17.48
N ALA A 53 -6.38 0.23 16.43
CA ALA A 53 -7.83 0.06 16.58
C ALA A 53 -8.23 -1.31 17.17
N SER A 54 -7.46 -2.36 16.91
CA SER A 54 -7.70 -3.71 17.48
C SER A 54 -7.12 -3.90 18.88
N SER A 55 -6.27 -2.99 19.35
CA SER A 55 -5.67 -3.02 20.69
C SER A 55 -6.36 -2.09 21.70
N ALA A 56 -7.39 -1.35 21.26
CA ALA A 56 -8.21 -0.43 22.05
C ALA A 56 -9.50 -1.13 22.54
#